data_AF-A0A173SYE5-F1
#
_entry.id   AF-A0A173SYE5-F1
#
_cell.length_a   1.000
_cell.length_b   1.000
_cell.length_c   1.000
_cell.angle_alpha   90.00
_cell.angle_beta   90.00
_cell.angle_gamma   90.00
#
_symmetry.space_group_name_H-M   'P 1'
#
loop_
_entity.id
_entity.type
_entity.pdbx_description
1 polymer ?
#
loop_
_entity_poly.entity_id
_entity_poly.type
_entity_poly.pdbx_seq_one_letter_code
_entity_poly.pdbx_strand_id
1 'polypeptide(L)' 'MKNEFTVEESNLISIYTEEGTASGLGSRAKVIKSISDAMEHLEDDEMMELSLRVIVKLIDLTDQEFAELEFIVAE' A
#
# COMPACT_ATOMS: atom_id res chain seq x y z
N MET A 1 -14.45 7.56 -9.03
CA MET A 1 -13.16 6.87 -9.24
C MET A 1 -13.36 5.42 -8.91
N LYS A 2 -12.88 4.49 -9.75
CA LYS A 2 -12.92 3.07 -9.41
C LYS A 2 -11.88 2.87 -8.30
N ASN A 3 -12.31 2.70 -7.07
CA ASN A 3 -11.42 2.20 -6.02
C ASN A 3 -10.90 0.83 -6.48
N GLU A 4 -9.69 0.79 -7.02
CA GLU A 4 -9.02 -0.46 -7.40
C GLU A 4 -8.56 -1.25 -6.17
N PHE A 5 -8.58 -0.61 -5.00
CA PHE A 5 -8.27 -1.20 -3.72
C PHE A 5 -9.52 -1.50 -2.91
N THR A 6 -9.54 -2.67 -2.26
CA THR A 6 -10.52 -2.99 -1.22
C THR A 6 -10.22 -2.22 0.06
N VAL A 7 -11.10 -2.32 1.06
CA VAL A 7 -10.92 -1.67 2.36
C VAL A 7 -9.66 -2.22 3.05
N GLU A 8 -9.46 -3.54 3.01
CA GLU A 8 -8.32 -4.23 3.60
C GLU A 8 -7.00 -3.82 2.92
N GLU A 9 -7.00 -3.74 1.59
CA GLU A 9 -5.84 -3.32 0.82
C GLU A 9 -5.47 -1.86 1.10
N SER A 10 -6.47 -0.98 1.16
CA SER A 10 -6.27 0.45 1.48
C SER A 10 -5.75 0.63 2.90
N ASN A 11 -6.25 -0.16 3.85
CA ASN A 11 -5.79 -0.16 5.22
C ASN A 11 -4.32 -0.61 5.32
N LEU A 12 -3.94 -1.67 4.59
CA LEU A 12 -2.54 -2.12 4.52
C LEU A 12 -1.62 -1.03 3.97
N ILE A 13 -2.01 -0.39 2.87
CA ILE A 13 -1.22 0.69 2.26
C ILE A 13 -1.06 1.87 3.23
N SER A 14 -2.14 2.23 3.93
CA SER A 14 -2.17 3.35 4.88
C SER A 14 -1.06 3.26 5.93
N ILE A 15 -0.86 2.07 6.51
CA ILE A 15 0.18 1.78 7.50
C ILE A 15 1.58 2.22 7.01
N TYR A 16 1.89 1.94 5.74
CA TYR A 16 3.21 2.22 5.16
C TYR A 16 3.32 3.60 4.50
N THR A 17 2.20 4.29 4.27
CA THR A 17 2.19 5.69 3.80
C THR A 17 2.36 6.71 4.92
N GLU A 18 1.96 6.43 6.16
CA GLU A 18 2.03 7.39 7.28
C GLU A 18 3.40 7.46 7.97
N GLU A 19 4.27 6.45 7.82
CA GLU A 19 5.63 6.49 8.37
C GLU A 19 6.57 7.45 7.62
N GLY A 20 6.54 8.72 8.04
CA GLY A 20 7.77 9.51 8.20
C GLY A 20 8.17 10.49 7.09
N THR A 21 7.26 10.95 6.23
CA THR A 21 7.55 12.13 5.39
C THR A 21 6.48 13.20 5.54
N ALA A 22 6.69 14.08 6.51
CA ALA A 22 6.12 15.41 6.47
C ALA A 22 6.48 16.05 5.13
N SER A 23 5.46 16.42 4.35
CA SER A 23 5.54 16.97 2.99
C SER A 23 5.55 15.93 1.87
N GLY A 24 4.32 15.54 1.50
CA GLY A 24 3.97 15.21 0.12
C GLY A 24 4.43 13.85 -0.37
N LEU A 25 3.49 12.89 -0.32
CA LEU A 25 3.55 11.64 -1.06
C LEU A 25 4.71 10.74 -0.65
N GLY A 26 4.46 9.86 0.33
CA GLY A 26 5.27 8.67 0.49
C GLY A 26 5.38 7.99 -0.88
N SER A 27 6.59 7.94 -1.44
CA SER A 27 6.77 7.42 -2.80
C SER A 27 6.17 6.02 -2.88
N ARG A 28 5.32 5.77 -3.87
CA ARG A 28 4.75 4.44 -4.17
C ARG A 28 5.80 3.33 -4.10
N ALA A 29 7.02 3.61 -4.58
CA ALA A 29 8.16 2.71 -4.50
C ALA A 29 8.60 2.40 -3.05
N LYS A 30 8.54 3.38 -2.15
CA LYS A 30 8.81 3.19 -0.71
C LYS A 30 7.75 2.28 -0.09
N VAL A 31 6.48 2.50 -0.39
CA VAL A 31 5.36 1.66 0.11
C VAL A 31 5.53 0.21 -0.37
N ILE A 32 5.78 -0.01 -1.67
CA ILE A 32 6.03 -1.34 -2.22
C ILE A 32 7.19 -2.01 -1.48
N LYS A 33 8.30 -1.28 -1.29
CA LYS A 33 9.46 -1.81 -0.58
C LYS A 33 9.13 -2.17 0.86
N SER A 34 8.47 -1.28 1.60
CA SER A 34 8.09 -1.52 3.00
C SER A 34 7.16 -2.73 3.16
N ILE A 35 6.19 -2.90 2.26
CA ILE A 35 5.33 -4.10 2.24
C ILE A 35 6.17 -5.35 1.96
N SER A 36 7.06 -5.30 0.96
CA SER A 36 7.94 -6.42 0.62
C SER A 36 8.89 -6.81 1.75
N ASP A 37 9.45 -5.84 2.47
CA ASP A 37 10.33 -6.08 3.62
C ASP A 37 9.53 -6.68 4.79
N ALA A 38 8.29 -6.22 5.02
CA ALA A 38 7.42 -6.77 6.06
C ALA A 38 6.97 -8.21 5.76
N MET A 39 6.78 -8.54 4.48
CA MET A 39 6.42 -9.89 4.04
C MET A 39 7.45 -10.95 4.43
N GLU A 40 8.75 -10.61 4.55
CA GLU A 40 9.78 -11.55 5.02
C GLU A 40 9.54 -12.02 6.47
N HIS A 41 8.72 -11.29 7.22
CA HIS A 41 8.36 -11.55 8.60
C HIS A 41 6.89 -11.98 8.79
N LEU A 42 6.11 -12.08 7.70
CA LEU A 42 4.73 -12.56 7.75
C LEU A 42 4.68 -14.09 7.66
N GLU A 43 4.12 -14.74 8.68
CA GLU A 43 3.87 -16.19 8.69
C GLU A 43 2.43 -16.55 8.26
N ASP A 44 1.57 -15.54 8.10
CA ASP A 44 0.16 -15.69 7.73
C ASP A 44 0.01 -15.66 6.20
N ASP A 45 -0.39 -16.79 5.63
CA ASP A 45 -0.60 -16.97 4.20
C ASP A 45 -1.64 -15.99 3.62
N GLU A 46 -2.70 -15.67 4.37
CA GLU A 46 -3.74 -14.73 3.91
C GLU A 46 -3.18 -13.31 3.83
N MET A 47 -2.36 -12.91 4.80
CA MET A 47 -1.69 -11.60 4.81
C MET A 47 -0.61 -11.50 3.73
N MET A 48 0.09 -12.59 3.42
CA MET A 48 1.03 -12.65 2.31
C MET A 48 0.32 -12.48 0.96
N GLU A 49 -0.79 -13.19 0.74
CA GLU A 49 -1.58 -13.05 -0.49
C GLU A 49 -2.15 -11.63 -0.67
N LEU A 50 -2.66 -11.04 0.42
CA LEU A 50 -3.12 -9.65 0.43
C LEU A 50 -2.00 -8.67 0.06
N SER A 51 -0.82 -8.84 0.68
CA SER A 51 0.35 -7.99 0.43
C SER A 51 0.86 -8.10 -1.00
N LEU A 52 0.92 -9.31 -1.56
CA LEU A 52 1.29 -9.53 -2.97
C LEU A 52 0.31 -8.86 -3.92
N ARG A 53 -1.00 -8.99 -3.66
CA ARG A 53 -2.04 -8.36 -4.49
C ARG A 53 -1.92 -6.85 -4.47
N VAL A 54 -1.65 -6.27 -3.31
CA VAL A 54 -1.38 -4.83 -3.17
C VAL A 54 -0.14 -4.43 -3.96
N ILE A 55 0.98 -5.15 -3.83
CA ILE A 55 2.21 -4.86 -4.56
C ILE A 55 1.99 -4.86 -6.08
N VAL A 56 1.30 -5.87 -6.62
CA VAL A 56 1.02 -5.96 -8.07
C VAL A 56 0.22 -4.74 -8.53
N LYS A 57 -0.85 -4.37 -7.82
CA LYS A 57 -1.64 -3.18 -8.13
C LYS A 57 -0.82 -1.89 -8.02
N LEU A 58 0.01 -1.77 -6.99
CA LEU A 58 0.90 -0.62 -6.82
C LEU A 58 1.94 -0.54 -7.93
N ILE A 59 2.46 -1.66 -8.45
CA ILE A 59 3.41 -1.68 -9.56
C ILE A 59 2.76 -1.16 -10.85
N ASP A 60 1.51 -1.56 -11.11
CA ASP A 60 0.74 -1.17 -12.28
C ASP A 60 0.32 0.32 -12.26
N LEU A 61 0.31 0.95 -11.08
CA LEU A 61 0.02 2.37 -10.91
C LEU A 61 1.24 3.25 -11.18
N THR A 62 0.98 4.43 -11.73
CA THR A 62 1.97 5.51 -11.78
C THR A 62 2.05 6.26 -10.45
N ASP A 63 3.16 6.97 -10.22
CA ASP A 63 3.32 7.79 -9.02
C ASP A 63 2.28 8.93 -8.95
N GLN A 64 1.79 9.41 -10.10
CA GLN A 64 0.71 10.40 -10.16
C GLN A 64 -0.63 9.79 -9.74
N GLU A 65 -1.00 8.63 -10.28
CA GLU A 65 -2.24 7.95 -9.89
C GLU A 65 -2.21 7.58 -8.41
N PHE A 66 -1.07 7.10 -7.92
CA PHE A 66 -0.87 6.85 -6.49
C PHE A 66 -1.05 8.10 -5.64
N ALA A 67 -0.65 9.27 -6.14
CA ALA A 67 -0.81 10.53 -5.44
C ALA A 67 -2.24 11.04 -5.34
N GLU A 68 -3.08 10.64 -6.29
CA GLU A 68 -4.50 10.97 -6.34
C GLU A 68 -5.34 10.01 -5.49
N LEU A 69 -4.76 8.92 -4.96
CA LEU A 69 -5.44 7.97 -4.08
C LEU A 69 -5.51 8.48 -2.64
N GLU A 70 -6.72 8.52 -2.10
CA GLU A 70 -6.96 8.69 -0.67
C GLU A 70 -7.08 7.32 -0.01
N PHE A 71 -6.07 6.93 0.76
CA PHE A 71 -6.12 5.72 1.58
C PHE A 71 -6.87 6.02 2.87
N ILE A 72 -8.13 5.61 2.94
CA ILE A 72 -8.97 5.76 4.12
C ILE A 72 -8.72 4.59 5.08
N VAL A 73 -8.30 4.89 6.30
CA VAL A 73 -8.26 3.91 7.41
C VAL A 73 -9.71 3.67 7.85
N ALA A 74 -10.12 2.39 7.89
CA ALA A 74 -11.38 2.03 8.54
C ALA A 74 -11.16 2.03 10.06
N GLU A 75 -11.96 2.84 10.78
CA GLU A 75 -12.05 2.88 12.25
C GLU A 75 -12.75 1.63 12.80
#